data_AF-A0A3M0S938-F1
#
_entry.id   AF-A0A3M0S938-F1
#
_cell.length_a   1.000
_cell.length_b   1.000
_cell.length_c   1.000
_cell.angle_alpha   90.00
_cell.angle_beta   90.00
_cell.angle_gamma   90.00
#
_symmetry.space_group_name_H-M   'P 1'
#
loop_
_entity.id
_entity.type
_entity.pdbx_description
1 polymer ?
#
loop_
_entity_poly.entity_id
_entity_poly.type
_entity_poly.pdbx_seq_one_letter_code
_entity_poly.pdbx_strand_id
1 'polypeptide(L)'
;MKERFYAYNHFRINYTLYKEQDKICAEVDREIGDIGVERIKFYGDTYKKAEINLREWFKQQTEDIHKILKKGYEIQPCYEDVLYSIREKNIGYHITPIKNRKSILKNGLIPNKEMDLEVYNASVILDELNNHHSDISKANSVYLHPQLGNWIEELEYRNVDVYVVIIDDLSKCIMGSLSISGFCMIDDIELEKNIKRAKHYGKLYWNNCCTIDEYREYSKRIKRMDTYWGIDEILVDLCIPPKYIKLIGTFNSAGEFIETQCFKKFVKKEFKDTYKEILKYYI
;
A
#
# COMPACT_ATOMS: atom_id res chain seq x y z
N MET A 1 6.52 28.19 -0.90
CA MET A 1 7.18 26.96 -1.36
C MET A 1 6.10 25.93 -1.64
N LYS A 2 6.15 25.20 -2.76
CA LYS A 2 5.15 24.19 -3.12
C LYS A 2 5.84 22.92 -3.57
N GLU A 3 5.61 21.83 -2.88
CA GLU A 3 6.02 20.50 -3.32
C GLU A 3 5.14 20.05 -4.49
N ARG A 4 5.79 19.45 -5.47
CA ARG A 4 5.18 18.96 -6.70
C ARG A 4 5.89 17.67 -7.11
N PHE A 5 5.23 16.95 -8.01
CA PHE A 5 5.87 15.83 -8.69
C PHE A 5 5.56 15.87 -10.18
N TYR A 6 6.40 15.20 -10.96
CA TYR A 6 6.17 14.94 -12.36
C TYR A 6 6.47 13.48 -12.65
N ALA A 7 5.50 12.78 -13.22
CA ALA A 7 5.67 11.42 -13.71
C ALA A 7 5.90 11.44 -15.22
N TYR A 8 6.93 10.72 -15.67
CA TYR A 8 7.20 10.49 -17.10
C TYR A 8 7.75 9.09 -17.28
N ASN A 9 7.21 8.35 -18.26
CA ASN A 9 7.37 6.91 -18.36
C ASN A 9 7.04 6.24 -17.01
N HIS A 10 7.95 5.41 -16.50
CA HIS A 10 7.78 4.65 -15.27
C HIS A 10 8.56 5.24 -14.09
N PHE A 11 8.77 6.56 -14.11
CA PHE A 11 9.54 7.26 -13.09
C PHE A 11 8.85 8.55 -12.67
N ARG A 12 9.01 8.89 -11.39
CA ARG A 12 8.52 10.10 -10.76
C ARG A 12 9.69 10.89 -10.21
N ILE A 13 9.72 12.19 -10.50
CA ILE A 13 10.61 13.15 -9.86
C ILE A 13 9.82 14.06 -8.93
N ASN A 14 10.26 14.18 -7.69
CA ASN A 14 9.75 15.17 -6.73
C ASN A 14 10.56 16.46 -6.87
N TYR A 15 9.90 17.61 -6.73
CA TYR A 15 10.56 18.90 -6.82
C TYR A 15 9.81 19.98 -6.05
N THR A 16 10.57 21.00 -5.65
CA THR A 16 10.08 22.14 -4.89
C THR A 16 10.02 23.37 -5.78
N LEU A 17 8.88 24.05 -5.78
CA LEU A 17 8.63 25.20 -6.63
C LEU A 17 8.48 26.47 -5.79
N TYR A 18 9.33 27.48 -6.03
CA TYR A 18 9.37 28.71 -5.25
C TYR A 18 9.91 29.91 -6.04
N LYS A 19 9.69 31.12 -5.50
CA LYS A 19 10.28 32.35 -6.04
C LYS A 19 11.64 32.58 -5.38
N GLU A 20 12.68 32.75 -6.18
CA GLU A 20 14.05 33.08 -5.75
C GLU A 20 14.43 34.40 -6.43
N GLN A 21 14.53 35.47 -5.63
CA GLN A 21 14.70 36.84 -6.13
C GLN A 21 13.62 37.20 -7.17
N ASP A 22 14.00 37.62 -8.38
CA ASP A 22 13.09 37.98 -9.47
C ASP A 22 12.74 36.82 -10.41
N LYS A 23 13.14 35.59 -10.08
CA LYS A 23 12.89 34.39 -10.90
C LYS A 23 12.08 33.35 -10.15
N ILE A 24 11.43 32.47 -10.90
CA ILE A 24 10.82 31.26 -10.37
C ILE A 24 11.80 30.10 -10.54
N CYS A 25 12.00 29.34 -9.46
CA CYS A 25 12.88 28.18 -9.37
C CYS A 25 12.04 26.91 -9.18
N ALA A 26 12.34 25.88 -9.97
CA ALA A 26 11.98 24.49 -9.71
C ALA A 26 13.24 23.74 -9.28
N GLU A 27 13.21 23.16 -8.10
CA GLU A 27 14.38 22.57 -7.44
C GLU A 27 14.19 21.08 -7.19
N VAL A 28 15.20 20.29 -7.53
CA VAL A 28 15.28 18.86 -7.23
C VAL A 28 16.44 18.65 -6.29
N ASP A 29 16.18 18.00 -5.17
CA ASP A 29 17.20 17.57 -4.22
C ASP A 29 17.88 16.28 -4.71
N ARG A 30 19.18 16.20 -4.48
CA ARG A 30 20.05 15.07 -4.77
C ARG A 30 20.84 14.76 -3.50
N GLU A 31 20.62 13.60 -2.90
CA GLU A 31 21.46 13.15 -1.80
C GLU A 31 22.82 12.69 -2.33
N ILE A 32 23.90 13.17 -1.69
CA ILE A 32 25.28 12.77 -1.99
C ILE A 32 25.88 12.13 -0.73
N GLY A 33 25.31 11.00 -0.30
CA GLY A 33 25.78 10.25 0.87
C GLY A 33 26.06 11.16 2.07
N ASP A 34 27.21 10.99 2.72
CA ASP A 34 27.60 11.78 3.90
C ASP A 34 27.97 13.25 3.60
N ILE A 35 27.99 13.64 2.32
CA ILE A 35 28.44 14.98 1.86
C ILE A 35 27.28 15.99 1.91
N GLY A 36 26.03 15.52 1.97
CA GLY A 36 24.82 16.33 2.09
C GLY A 36 23.98 16.37 0.81
N VAL A 37 23.17 17.41 0.66
CA VAL A 37 22.19 17.55 -0.43
C VAL A 37 22.67 18.55 -1.47
N GLU A 38 22.87 18.10 -2.71
CA GLU A 38 23.05 18.95 -3.88
C GLU A 38 21.69 19.28 -4.50
N ARG A 39 21.55 20.48 -5.06
CA ARG A 39 20.28 20.98 -5.59
C ARG A 39 20.43 21.31 -7.06
N ILE A 40 19.62 20.68 -7.92
CA ILE A 40 19.48 21.13 -9.31
C ILE A 40 18.35 22.14 -9.37
N LYS A 41 18.65 23.32 -9.91
CA LYS A 41 17.71 24.42 -10.06
C LYS A 41 17.40 24.69 -11.52
N PHE A 42 16.12 24.76 -11.84
CA PHE A 42 15.60 25.15 -13.15
C PHE A 42 14.85 26.47 -13.01
N TYR A 43 15.25 27.46 -13.80
CA TYR A 43 14.70 28.81 -13.68
C TYR A 43 13.71 29.14 -14.79
N GLY A 44 12.73 29.97 -14.46
CA GLY A 44 11.77 30.54 -15.40
C GLY A 44 11.28 31.91 -14.95
N ASP A 45 10.78 32.69 -15.90
CA ASP A 45 10.03 33.94 -15.66
C ASP A 45 8.65 33.67 -15.04
N THR A 46 8.14 32.46 -15.24
CA THR A 46 6.87 31.96 -14.72
C THR A 46 7.05 30.58 -14.10
N TYR A 47 6.14 30.23 -13.19
CA TYR A 47 6.03 28.87 -12.62
C TYR A 47 5.97 27.80 -13.72
N LYS A 48 5.15 28.04 -14.76
CA LYS A 48 5.01 27.13 -15.90
C LYS A 48 6.32 26.94 -16.65
N LYS A 49 7.11 28.01 -16.86
CA LYS A 49 8.37 27.91 -17.60
C LYS A 49 9.45 27.17 -16.81
N ALA A 50 9.58 27.43 -15.51
CA ALA A 50 10.48 26.68 -14.63
C ALA A 50 10.12 25.18 -14.60
N GLU A 51 8.83 24.85 -14.49
CA GLU A 51 8.36 23.45 -14.58
C GLU A 51 8.66 22.81 -15.93
N ILE A 52 8.42 23.50 -17.06
CA ILE A 52 8.71 22.95 -18.39
C ILE A 52 10.19 22.60 -18.52
N ASN A 53 11.09 23.49 -18.10
CA ASN A 53 12.53 23.26 -18.17
C ASN A 53 12.96 22.02 -17.36
N LEU A 54 12.42 21.86 -16.15
CA LEU A 54 12.65 20.66 -15.33
C LEU A 54 12.11 19.40 -16.02
N ARG A 55 10.89 19.45 -16.56
CA ARG A 55 10.25 18.31 -17.23
C ARG A 55 11.02 17.88 -18.48
N GLU A 56 11.50 18.82 -19.28
CA GLU A 56 12.30 18.52 -20.48
C GLU A 56 13.64 17.87 -20.10
N TRP A 57 14.31 18.41 -19.08
CA TRP A 57 15.51 17.78 -18.52
C TRP A 57 15.22 16.34 -18.04
N PHE A 58 14.16 16.14 -17.25
CA PHE A 58 13.80 14.83 -16.73
C PHE A 58 13.49 13.82 -17.84
N LYS A 59 12.81 14.25 -18.91
CA LYS A 59 12.57 13.39 -20.09
C LYS A 59 13.86 12.91 -20.73
N GLN A 60 14.82 13.80 -20.97
CA GLN A 60 16.13 13.44 -21.54
C GLN A 60 16.89 12.49 -20.61
N GLN A 61 16.73 12.67 -19.31
CA GLN A 61 17.34 11.85 -18.28
C GLN A 61 16.78 10.41 -18.24
N THR A 62 15.49 10.19 -18.58
CA THR A 62 14.88 8.85 -18.57
C THR A 62 15.43 7.86 -19.60
N GLU A 63 16.15 8.32 -20.63
CA GLU A 63 16.80 7.43 -21.60
C GLU A 63 17.96 6.61 -20.99
N ASP A 64 18.60 7.13 -19.93
CA ASP A 64 19.66 6.46 -19.16
C ASP A 64 19.41 6.63 -17.65
N ILE A 65 18.21 6.23 -17.22
CA ILE A 65 17.73 6.45 -15.86
C ILE A 65 18.62 5.81 -14.79
N HIS A 66 19.25 4.67 -15.11
CA HIS A 66 20.16 3.97 -14.20
C HIS A 66 21.40 4.79 -13.85
N LYS A 67 21.92 5.60 -14.79
CA LYS A 67 23.04 6.51 -14.53
C LYS A 67 22.67 7.64 -13.57
N ILE A 68 21.39 7.98 -13.49
CA ILE A 68 20.87 9.08 -12.69
C ILE A 68 20.47 8.58 -11.31
N LEU A 69 19.82 7.41 -11.22
CA LEU A 69 19.61 6.73 -9.94
C LEU A 69 20.94 6.51 -9.20
N LYS A 70 22.01 6.09 -9.92
CA LYS A 70 23.37 5.98 -9.36
C LYS A 70 23.97 7.29 -8.86
N LYS A 71 23.47 8.45 -9.31
CA LYS A 71 23.92 9.75 -8.83
C LYS A 71 23.24 10.16 -7.53
N GLY A 72 22.18 9.49 -7.08
CA GLY A 72 21.48 9.81 -5.82
C GLY A 72 20.38 10.87 -5.96
N TYR A 73 19.80 11.04 -7.15
CA TYR A 73 18.59 11.87 -7.28
C TYR A 73 17.39 11.15 -6.67
N GLU A 74 16.51 11.90 -6.01
CA GLU A 74 15.20 11.41 -5.54
C GLU A 74 14.24 11.18 -6.71
N ILE A 75 14.56 10.18 -7.54
CA ILE A 75 13.68 9.68 -8.59
C ILE A 75 13.18 8.32 -8.13
N GLN A 76 11.87 8.22 -8.01
CA GLN A 76 11.21 6.99 -7.59
C GLN A 76 10.62 6.28 -8.82
N PRO A 77 10.76 4.95 -8.94
CA PRO A 77 9.99 4.17 -9.91
C PRO A 77 8.49 4.40 -9.71
N CYS A 78 7.72 4.44 -10.77
CA CYS A 78 6.26 4.65 -10.73
C CYS A 78 5.61 3.83 -11.84
N TYR A 79 5.88 2.54 -11.85
CA TYR A 79 5.13 1.58 -12.66
C TYR A 79 3.74 1.35 -12.08
N GLU A 80 2.85 0.87 -12.94
CA GLU A 80 1.54 0.40 -12.57
C GLU A 80 1.63 -0.92 -11.81
N ASP A 81 0.77 -1.12 -10.82
CA ASP A 81 0.73 -2.36 -10.06
C ASP A 81 0.53 -3.57 -10.97
N VAL A 82 1.48 -4.51 -10.92
CA VAL A 82 1.52 -5.67 -11.82
C VAL A 82 0.53 -6.76 -11.42
N LEU A 83 0.05 -6.74 -10.19
CA LEU A 83 -0.89 -7.72 -9.65
C LEU A 83 -2.32 -7.17 -9.64
N TYR A 84 -3.31 -8.04 -9.86
CA TYR A 84 -4.71 -7.64 -9.75
C TYR A 84 -5.04 -7.17 -8.32
N SER A 85 -5.90 -6.18 -8.19
CA SER A 85 -6.46 -5.73 -6.90
C SER A 85 -7.89 -6.24 -6.71
N ILE A 86 -8.45 -5.99 -5.52
CA ILE A 86 -9.88 -6.21 -5.25
C ILE A 86 -10.78 -5.40 -6.19
N ARG A 87 -10.28 -4.30 -6.78
CA ARG A 87 -11.03 -3.49 -7.75
C ARG A 87 -11.28 -4.24 -9.05
N GLU A 88 -10.36 -5.12 -9.42
CA GLU A 88 -10.35 -5.81 -10.72
C GLU A 88 -10.84 -7.26 -10.60
N LYS A 89 -10.59 -7.91 -9.45
CA LYS A 89 -10.97 -9.30 -9.18
C LYS A 89 -11.42 -9.45 -7.73
N ASN A 90 -12.18 -10.49 -7.42
CA ASN A 90 -12.56 -10.81 -6.03
C ASN A 90 -11.38 -11.46 -5.28
N ILE A 91 -10.29 -10.71 -5.11
CA ILE A 91 -9.09 -11.18 -4.42
C ILE A 91 -8.58 -10.13 -3.43
N GLY A 92 -7.96 -10.60 -2.35
CA GLY A 92 -7.13 -9.80 -1.45
C GLY A 92 -5.82 -10.52 -1.16
N TYR A 93 -4.95 -9.87 -0.39
CA TYR A 93 -3.62 -10.36 -0.07
C TYR A 93 -3.45 -10.58 1.43
N HIS A 94 -2.93 -11.73 1.83
CA HIS A 94 -2.62 -12.02 3.23
C HIS A 94 -1.11 -12.21 3.38
N ILE A 95 -0.50 -11.45 4.29
CA ILE A 95 0.94 -11.49 4.58
C ILE A 95 1.11 -11.97 6.02
N THR A 96 1.97 -12.97 6.21
CA THR A 96 2.11 -13.62 7.53
C THR A 96 3.46 -14.31 7.67
N PRO A 97 4.02 -14.44 8.88
CA PRO A 97 5.24 -15.21 9.11
C PRO A 97 5.18 -16.63 8.53
N ILE A 98 6.30 -17.11 7.97
CA ILE A 98 6.44 -18.44 7.34
C ILE A 98 6.04 -19.57 8.31
N LYS A 99 6.22 -19.41 9.62
CA LYS A 99 5.80 -20.39 10.64
C LYS A 99 4.31 -20.78 10.53
N ASN A 100 3.47 -19.89 10.01
CA ASN A 100 2.03 -20.11 9.89
C ASN A 100 1.65 -20.90 8.62
N ARG A 101 2.57 -21.09 7.66
CA ARG A 101 2.34 -21.72 6.36
C ARG A 101 1.60 -23.05 6.45
N LYS A 102 2.09 -23.96 7.29
CA LYS A 102 1.50 -25.31 7.43
C LYS A 102 0.07 -25.25 7.96
N SER A 103 -0.22 -24.34 8.89
CA SER A 103 -1.56 -24.17 9.45
C SER A 103 -2.51 -23.60 8.40
N ILE A 104 -2.10 -22.55 7.68
CA ILE A 104 -2.91 -21.88 6.66
C ILE A 104 -3.23 -22.82 5.49
N LEU A 105 -2.23 -23.50 4.95
CA LEU A 105 -2.43 -24.43 3.83
C LEU A 105 -3.28 -25.65 4.21
N LYS A 106 -3.34 -26.01 5.49
CA LYS A 106 -4.16 -27.14 5.98
C LYS A 106 -5.56 -26.73 6.39
N ASN A 107 -5.69 -25.64 7.14
CA ASN A 107 -6.92 -25.27 7.87
C ASN A 107 -7.63 -24.06 7.24
N GLY A 108 -6.94 -23.29 6.40
CA GLY A 108 -7.43 -22.03 5.86
C GLY A 108 -7.10 -20.85 6.76
N LEU A 109 -7.71 -19.70 6.47
CA LEU A 109 -7.69 -18.52 7.33
C LEU A 109 -8.94 -18.54 8.18
N ILE A 110 -8.75 -18.49 9.50
CA ILE A 110 -9.82 -18.57 10.48
C ILE A 110 -9.74 -17.26 11.28
N PRO A 111 -10.85 -16.51 11.44
CA PRO A 111 -10.87 -15.36 12.32
C PRO A 111 -10.35 -15.70 13.72
N ASN A 112 -9.62 -14.78 14.34
CA ASN A 112 -9.27 -14.78 15.78
C ASN A 112 -8.48 -15.95 16.34
N LYS A 113 -7.98 -16.88 15.53
CA LYS A 113 -7.44 -18.13 16.07
C LYS A 113 -6.24 -17.93 17.03
N GLU A 114 -5.49 -16.85 16.88
CA GLU A 114 -4.28 -16.55 17.65
C GLU A 114 -4.10 -15.03 17.89
N MET A 115 -5.19 -14.28 17.96
CA MET A 115 -5.09 -12.82 18.13
C MET A 115 -4.69 -12.47 19.58
N ASP A 116 -3.73 -11.56 19.74
CA ASP A 116 -3.34 -11.04 21.05
C ASP A 116 -4.58 -10.48 21.79
N LEU A 117 -4.64 -10.67 23.11
CA LEU A 117 -5.80 -10.28 23.91
C LEU A 117 -6.03 -8.76 23.89
N GLU A 118 -4.97 -7.95 23.81
CA GLU A 118 -5.06 -6.50 23.73
C GLU A 118 -5.63 -6.03 22.39
N VAL A 119 -5.15 -6.66 21.30
CA VAL A 119 -5.66 -6.48 19.92
C VAL A 119 -7.13 -6.88 19.82
N TYR A 120 -7.51 -8.01 20.44
CA TYR A 120 -8.90 -8.44 20.53
C TYR A 120 -9.78 -7.43 21.26
N ASN A 121 -9.39 -7.02 22.47
CA ASN A 121 -10.18 -6.09 23.28
C ASN A 121 -10.35 -4.73 22.60
N ALA A 122 -9.30 -4.20 21.96
CA ALA A 122 -9.37 -2.95 21.20
C ALA A 122 -10.35 -3.07 20.02
N SER A 123 -10.33 -4.22 19.33
CA SER A 123 -11.22 -4.50 18.21
C SER A 123 -12.68 -4.63 18.64
N VAL A 124 -12.95 -5.28 19.79
CA VAL A 124 -14.32 -5.40 20.34
C VAL A 124 -14.90 -4.02 20.67
N ILE A 125 -14.12 -3.15 21.32
CA ILE A 125 -14.58 -1.79 21.64
C ILE A 125 -14.84 -0.97 20.37
N LEU A 126 -14.01 -1.17 19.35
CA LEU A 126 -14.23 -0.55 18.05
C LEU A 126 -15.54 -1.06 17.42
N ASP A 127 -15.84 -2.36 17.49
CA ASP A 127 -17.08 -2.97 16.99
C ASP A 127 -18.33 -2.44 17.73
N GLU A 128 -18.25 -2.19 19.04
CA GLU A 128 -19.35 -1.55 19.80
C GLU A 128 -19.72 -0.15 19.28
N LEU A 129 -18.79 0.50 18.58
CA LEU A 129 -18.96 1.83 18.00
C LEU A 129 -19.34 1.78 16.52
N ASN A 130 -19.61 0.59 15.97
CA ASN A 130 -20.01 0.41 14.58
C ASN A 130 -21.34 1.11 14.29
N ASN A 131 -21.26 2.12 13.44
CA ASN A 131 -22.40 2.88 12.96
C ASN A 131 -22.60 2.72 11.44
N HIS A 132 -21.91 1.77 10.81
CA HIS A 132 -21.93 1.53 9.37
C HIS A 132 -23.12 0.64 8.92
N HIS A 133 -24.03 0.24 9.81
CA HIS A 133 -25.12 -0.71 9.50
C HIS A 133 -24.63 -2.04 8.89
N SER A 134 -23.36 -2.38 9.08
CA SER A 134 -22.77 -3.65 8.68
C SER A 134 -22.72 -4.58 9.88
N ASP A 135 -23.07 -5.85 9.67
CA ASP A 135 -22.95 -6.90 10.70
C ASP A 135 -21.50 -7.41 10.84
N ILE A 136 -20.56 -6.88 10.06
CA ILE A 136 -19.15 -7.28 10.08
C ILE A 136 -18.45 -6.74 11.32
N SER A 137 -17.75 -7.64 12.02
CA SER A 137 -16.95 -7.34 13.21
C SER A 137 -15.46 -7.36 12.86
N LYS A 138 -14.74 -6.29 13.20
CA LYS A 138 -13.27 -6.24 13.11
C LYS A 138 -12.66 -7.27 14.05
N ALA A 139 -13.23 -7.41 15.25
CA ALA A 139 -12.80 -8.41 16.22
C ALA A 139 -13.05 -9.85 15.77
N ASN A 140 -13.77 -10.12 14.67
CA ASN A 140 -14.05 -11.45 14.15
C ASN A 140 -13.83 -11.58 12.64
N SER A 141 -12.87 -10.83 12.09
CA SER A 141 -12.57 -10.85 10.66
C SER A 141 -11.19 -11.39 10.34
N VAL A 142 -11.06 -11.98 9.15
CA VAL A 142 -9.76 -12.18 8.49
C VAL A 142 -9.37 -10.87 7.80
N TYR A 143 -8.13 -10.43 8.03
CA TYR A 143 -7.55 -9.24 7.42
C TYR A 143 -6.86 -9.58 6.10
N LEU A 144 -7.22 -8.85 5.06
CA LEU A 144 -6.55 -8.89 3.75
C LEU A 144 -6.20 -7.46 3.32
N HIS A 145 -5.09 -7.30 2.60
CA HIS A 145 -4.82 -6.07 1.86
C HIS A 145 -5.60 -6.09 0.54
N PRO A 146 -6.24 -4.98 0.14
CA PRO A 146 -7.03 -4.91 -1.09
C PRO A 146 -6.17 -4.84 -2.36
N GLN A 147 -4.91 -4.44 -2.21
CA GLN A 147 -3.92 -4.38 -3.26
C GLN A 147 -2.55 -4.68 -2.66
N LEU A 148 -1.67 -5.20 -3.50
CA LEU A 148 -0.27 -5.34 -3.19
C LEU A 148 0.50 -4.53 -4.22
N GLY A 149 1.09 -3.43 -3.76
CA GLY A 149 1.84 -2.55 -4.63
C GLY A 149 3.10 -3.24 -5.18
N ASN A 150 3.66 -2.70 -6.26
CA ASN A 150 4.94 -3.20 -6.79
C ASN A 150 6.12 -3.06 -5.81
N TRP A 151 6.00 -2.15 -4.85
CA TRP A 151 6.92 -1.87 -3.74
C TRP A 151 6.95 -2.98 -2.67
N ILE A 152 6.48 -4.18 -3.01
CA ILE A 152 6.40 -5.27 -2.04
C ILE A 152 7.78 -5.57 -1.42
N GLU A 153 8.86 -5.32 -2.15
CA GLU A 153 10.25 -5.47 -1.69
C GLU A 153 10.71 -4.36 -0.73
N GLU A 154 10.09 -3.17 -0.75
CA GLU A 154 10.40 -2.07 0.19
C GLU A 154 9.78 -2.27 1.58
N LEU A 155 8.85 -3.22 1.73
CA LEU A 155 8.12 -3.42 2.99
C LEU A 155 8.97 -4.03 4.13
N GLU A 156 10.30 -4.13 3.93
CA GLU A 156 11.31 -4.72 4.83
C GLU A 156 10.92 -6.08 5.43
N TYR A 157 9.99 -6.79 4.79
CA TYR A 157 9.48 -8.03 5.31
C TYR A 157 10.55 -9.11 5.24
N ARG A 158 10.74 -9.81 6.36
CA ARG A 158 11.67 -10.93 6.45
C ARG A 158 10.95 -12.15 6.98
N ASN A 159 11.18 -13.29 6.34
CA ASN A 159 10.59 -14.56 6.72
C ASN A 159 9.05 -14.54 6.75
N VAL A 160 8.42 -13.90 5.76
CA VAL A 160 6.96 -13.88 5.60
C VAL A 160 6.52 -14.50 4.28
N ASP A 161 5.37 -15.14 4.31
CA ASP A 161 4.65 -15.61 3.14
C ASP A 161 3.62 -14.60 2.68
N VAL A 162 3.43 -14.54 1.36
CA VAL A 162 2.41 -13.73 0.70
C VAL A 162 1.43 -14.66 -0.01
N TYR A 163 0.18 -14.58 0.42
CA TYR A 163 -0.92 -15.34 -0.16
C TYR A 163 -1.85 -14.42 -0.94
N VAL A 164 -2.32 -14.88 -2.10
CA VAL A 164 -3.55 -14.39 -2.69
C VAL A 164 -4.71 -15.19 -2.12
N VAL A 165 -5.75 -14.47 -1.72
CA VAL A 165 -6.96 -15.01 -1.13
C VAL A 165 -8.13 -14.65 -2.03
N ILE A 166 -8.80 -15.67 -2.57
CA ILE A 166 -10.01 -15.51 -3.38
C ILE A 166 -11.20 -15.35 -2.45
N ILE A 167 -12.02 -14.33 -2.67
CA ILE A 167 -13.20 -14.02 -1.87
C ILE A 167 -14.43 -14.44 -2.68
N ASP A 168 -15.16 -15.44 -2.21
CA ASP A 168 -16.34 -15.97 -2.90
C ASP A 168 -17.65 -15.25 -2.53
N ASP A 169 -17.73 -14.67 -1.32
CA ASP A 169 -18.88 -13.87 -0.88
C ASP A 169 -18.45 -12.46 -0.43
N LEU A 170 -18.69 -11.46 -1.30
CA LEU A 170 -18.37 -10.06 -1.02
C LEU A 170 -19.34 -9.41 -0.02
N SER A 171 -20.52 -9.99 0.24
CA SER A 171 -21.49 -9.45 1.20
C SER A 171 -21.01 -9.56 2.65
N LYS A 172 -19.98 -10.39 2.87
CA LYS A 172 -19.29 -10.62 4.14
C LYS A 172 -17.98 -9.83 4.24
N CYS A 173 -17.82 -8.82 3.38
CA CYS A 173 -16.63 -8.00 3.33
C CYS A 173 -16.94 -6.52 3.52
N ILE A 174 -16.06 -5.84 4.27
CA ILE A 174 -16.05 -4.39 4.35
C ILE A 174 -14.63 -3.89 4.18
N MET A 175 -14.50 -2.80 3.44
CA MET A 175 -13.25 -2.09 3.23
C MET A 175 -13.06 -1.08 4.35
N GLY A 176 -11.84 -0.98 4.87
CA GLY A 176 -11.50 -0.08 5.97
C GLY A 176 -10.13 0.58 5.78
N SER A 177 -9.69 1.24 6.83
CA SER A 177 -8.41 1.96 6.90
C SER A 177 -7.59 1.53 8.12
N LEU A 178 -6.40 0.99 7.87
CA LEU A 178 -5.38 0.72 8.88
C LEU A 178 -4.79 2.01 9.43
N SER A 179 -4.78 3.12 8.69
CA SER A 179 -4.33 4.40 9.25
C SER A 179 -5.22 4.88 10.41
N ILE A 180 -6.50 4.48 10.40
CA ILE A 180 -7.43 4.82 11.48
C ILE A 180 -7.48 3.72 12.54
N SER A 181 -7.49 2.44 12.16
CA SER A 181 -7.71 1.31 13.08
C SER A 181 -6.49 0.45 13.39
N GLY A 182 -5.33 0.75 12.79
CA GLY A 182 -4.12 -0.07 12.87
C GLY A 182 -3.54 -0.16 14.29
N PHE A 183 -3.90 0.76 15.19
CA PHE A 183 -3.57 0.61 16.62
C PHE A 183 -4.21 -0.64 17.24
N CYS A 184 -5.30 -1.16 16.66
CA CYS A 184 -5.89 -2.43 17.06
C CYS A 184 -5.05 -3.64 16.62
N MET A 185 -3.91 -3.47 15.93
CA MET A 185 -3.04 -4.56 15.46
C MET A 185 -1.61 -4.48 16.03
N ILE A 186 -1.39 -3.67 17.08
CA ILE A 186 -0.07 -3.49 17.69
C ILE A 186 -0.08 -4.09 19.10
N ASP A 187 0.78 -5.09 19.31
CA ASP A 187 0.86 -5.90 20.53
C ASP A 187 1.68 -5.24 21.67
N ASP A 188 2.27 -4.05 21.44
CA ASP A 188 3.18 -3.36 22.37
C ASP A 188 2.59 -2.06 22.97
N ILE A 189 1.27 -1.90 22.97
CA ILE A 189 0.60 -0.71 23.51
C ILE A 189 -0.24 -1.07 24.72
N GLU A 190 0.08 -0.48 25.88
CA GLU A 190 -0.72 -0.58 27.10
C GLU A 190 -2.24 -0.56 26.82
N LEU A 191 -2.94 -1.60 27.25
CA LEU A 191 -4.38 -1.79 27.05
C LEU A 191 -5.22 -0.50 27.26
N GLU A 192 -4.94 0.29 28.28
CA GLU A 192 -5.68 1.54 28.55
C GLU A 192 -5.53 2.58 27.42
N LYS A 193 -4.35 2.68 26.81
CA LYS A 193 -4.11 3.57 25.66
C LYS A 193 -4.87 3.05 24.43
N ASN A 194 -4.87 1.75 24.20
CA ASN A 194 -5.62 1.12 23.11
C ASN A 194 -7.14 1.34 23.27
N ILE A 195 -7.68 1.20 24.48
CA ILE A 195 -9.09 1.50 24.79
C ILE A 195 -9.42 2.96 24.50
N LYS A 196 -8.58 3.91 24.94
CA LYS A 196 -8.79 5.35 24.68
C LYS A 196 -8.79 5.66 23.18
N ARG A 197 -7.86 5.06 22.42
CA ARG A 197 -7.79 5.19 20.96
C ARG A 197 -9.02 4.59 20.28
N ALA A 198 -9.45 3.39 20.68
CA ALA A 198 -10.67 2.75 20.16
C ALA A 198 -11.90 3.64 20.35
N LYS A 199 -12.06 4.24 21.53
CA LYS A 199 -13.17 5.18 21.80
C LYS A 199 -13.08 6.47 20.98
N HIS A 200 -11.87 6.97 20.76
CA HIS A 200 -11.67 8.21 20.00
C HIS A 200 -11.86 8.02 18.49
N TYR A 201 -11.31 6.94 17.93
CA TYR A 201 -11.25 6.70 16.50
C TYR A 201 -12.34 5.75 15.98
N GLY A 202 -13.03 4.98 16.84
CA GLY A 202 -13.97 3.93 16.40
C GLY A 202 -15.09 4.44 15.50
N LYS A 203 -15.77 5.54 15.89
CA LYS A 203 -16.77 6.16 15.01
C LYS A 203 -16.17 6.72 13.73
N LEU A 204 -14.95 7.28 13.80
CA LEU A 204 -14.28 7.80 12.60
C LEU A 204 -13.96 6.66 11.64
N TYR A 205 -13.48 5.54 12.15
CA TYR A 205 -13.19 4.33 11.39
C TYR A 205 -14.42 3.84 10.63
N TRP A 206 -15.50 3.51 11.34
CA TRP A 206 -16.71 2.96 10.73
C TRP A 206 -17.40 3.92 9.76
N ASN A 207 -17.36 5.23 10.02
CA ASN A 207 -17.84 6.23 9.07
C ASN A 207 -17.04 6.26 7.76
N ASN A 208 -15.76 5.85 7.81
CA ASN A 208 -14.86 5.78 6.66
C ASN A 208 -14.66 4.33 6.17
N CYS A 209 -15.55 3.41 6.55
CA CYS A 209 -15.67 2.13 5.89
C CYS A 209 -16.58 2.25 4.65
N CYS A 210 -16.48 1.26 3.76
CA CYS A 210 -17.37 1.10 2.62
C CYS A 210 -17.46 -0.35 2.16
N THR A 211 -18.50 -0.66 1.40
CA THR A 211 -18.62 -1.97 0.73
C THR A 211 -17.60 -2.11 -0.40
N ILE A 212 -17.36 -3.36 -0.84
CA ILE A 212 -16.48 -3.65 -1.99
C ILE A 212 -16.98 -2.97 -3.27
N ASP A 213 -18.29 -2.91 -3.46
CA ASP A 213 -18.91 -2.30 -4.65
C ASP A 213 -18.73 -0.77 -4.64
N GLU A 214 -18.97 -0.10 -3.51
CA GLU A 214 -18.69 1.34 -3.38
C GLU A 214 -17.20 1.64 -3.62
N TYR A 215 -16.32 0.79 -3.07
CA TYR A 215 -14.89 0.91 -3.29
C TYR A 215 -14.56 0.85 -4.79
N ARG A 216 -15.12 -0.11 -5.53
CA ARG A 216 -14.97 -0.30 -6.98
C ARG A 216 -15.53 0.85 -7.81
N GLU A 217 -16.72 1.33 -7.50
CA GLU A 217 -17.35 2.48 -8.18
C GLU A 217 -16.49 3.74 -8.07
N TYR A 218 -15.73 3.86 -6.98
CA TYR A 218 -14.77 4.92 -6.74
C TYR A 218 -15.39 6.33 -6.85
N SER A 219 -16.53 6.49 -6.19
CA SER A 219 -17.27 7.76 -6.12
C SER A 219 -16.43 8.89 -5.50
N LYS A 220 -16.89 10.15 -5.63
CA LYS A 220 -16.21 11.32 -5.02
C LYS A 220 -15.97 11.16 -3.51
N ARG A 221 -16.91 10.53 -2.80
CA ARG A 221 -16.78 10.22 -1.37
C ARG A 221 -15.61 9.27 -1.13
N ILE A 222 -15.57 8.15 -1.86
CA ILE A 222 -14.53 7.13 -1.71
C ILE A 222 -13.16 7.67 -2.08
N LYS A 223 -13.04 8.43 -3.18
CA LYS A 223 -11.79 9.11 -3.56
C LYS A 223 -11.24 9.98 -2.44
N ARG A 224 -12.11 10.79 -1.83
CA ARG A 224 -11.73 11.65 -0.71
C ARG A 224 -11.24 10.81 0.47
N MET A 225 -12.00 9.79 0.85
CA MET A 225 -11.67 8.89 1.96
C MET A 225 -10.32 8.20 1.77
N ASP A 226 -10.10 7.60 0.60
CA ASP A 226 -8.87 6.94 0.19
C ASP A 226 -7.67 7.90 0.19
N THR A 227 -7.88 9.15 -0.26
CA THR A 227 -6.81 10.17 -0.27
C THR A 227 -6.41 10.63 1.13
N TYR A 228 -7.35 10.73 2.08
CA TYR A 228 -7.06 11.24 3.42
C TYR A 228 -6.61 10.17 4.40
N TRP A 229 -7.17 8.97 4.29
CA TRP A 229 -6.98 7.91 5.29
C TRP A 229 -6.38 6.64 4.70
N GLY A 230 -6.42 6.46 3.38
CA GLY A 230 -6.12 5.18 2.74
C GLY A 230 -7.22 4.16 3.01
N ILE A 231 -7.65 3.45 1.97
CA ILE A 231 -8.52 2.28 2.11
C ILE A 231 -7.67 1.05 1.75
N ASP A 232 -7.06 0.47 2.77
CA ASP A 232 -5.92 -0.44 2.69
C ASP A 232 -6.12 -1.76 3.46
N GLU A 233 -7.35 -2.01 3.95
CA GLU A 233 -7.77 -3.30 4.51
C GLU A 233 -9.12 -3.76 3.98
N ILE A 234 -9.27 -5.08 3.94
CA ILE A 234 -10.52 -5.82 3.79
C ILE A 234 -10.71 -6.63 5.07
N LEU A 235 -11.85 -6.43 5.73
CA LEU A 235 -12.32 -7.31 6.80
C LEU A 235 -13.26 -8.35 6.19
N VAL A 236 -12.92 -9.63 6.35
CA VAL A 236 -13.76 -10.76 5.89
C VAL A 236 -14.30 -11.50 7.11
N ASP A 237 -15.60 -11.36 7.39
CA ASP A 237 -16.27 -11.96 8.56
C ASP A 237 -16.67 -13.42 8.32
N LEU A 238 -15.74 -14.22 7.78
CA LEU A 238 -15.89 -15.65 7.55
C LEU A 238 -14.55 -16.36 7.54
N CYS A 239 -14.58 -17.66 7.85
CA CYS A 239 -13.45 -18.55 7.59
C CYS A 239 -13.23 -18.72 6.09
N ILE A 240 -11.98 -18.62 5.65
CA ILE A 240 -11.61 -18.80 4.24
C ILE A 240 -10.93 -20.16 4.08
N PRO A 241 -11.55 -21.13 3.39
CA PRO A 241 -11.00 -22.47 3.27
C PRO A 241 -9.73 -22.52 2.41
N PRO A 242 -8.85 -23.53 2.62
CA PRO A 242 -7.58 -23.67 1.90
C PRO A 242 -7.68 -23.59 0.36
N LYS A 243 -8.79 -24.05 -0.22
CA LYS A 243 -9.00 -24.05 -1.69
C LYS A 243 -8.89 -22.65 -2.31
N TYR A 244 -9.21 -21.59 -1.56
CA TYR A 244 -9.20 -20.20 -2.00
C TYR A 244 -7.90 -19.46 -1.69
N ILE A 245 -6.95 -20.12 -1.03
CA ILE A 245 -5.70 -19.51 -0.61
C ILE A 245 -4.59 -20.03 -1.52
N LYS A 246 -3.81 -19.14 -2.13
CA LYS A 246 -2.68 -19.47 -3.00
C LYS A 246 -1.44 -18.74 -2.52
N LEU A 247 -0.42 -19.48 -2.09
CA LEU A 247 0.90 -18.92 -1.82
C LEU A 247 1.50 -18.41 -3.14
N ILE A 248 1.73 -17.11 -3.26
CA ILE A 248 2.30 -16.49 -4.47
C ILE A 248 3.78 -16.17 -4.33
N GLY A 249 4.30 -16.06 -3.11
CA GLY A 249 5.73 -15.93 -2.87
C GLY A 249 6.07 -15.83 -1.40
N THR A 250 7.36 -15.75 -1.13
CA THR A 250 7.92 -15.72 0.23
C THR A 250 9.09 -14.74 0.26
N PHE A 251 9.10 -13.85 1.25
CA PHE A 251 10.29 -13.07 1.59
C PHE A 251 11.26 -13.92 2.41
N ASN A 252 12.48 -14.07 1.92
CA ASN A 252 13.52 -14.80 2.64
C ASN A 252 14.08 -13.98 3.81
N SER A 253 15.12 -14.50 4.48
CA SER A 253 15.76 -13.80 5.60
C SER A 253 16.53 -12.54 5.19
N ALA A 254 16.90 -12.43 3.91
CA ALA A 254 17.55 -11.26 3.32
C ALA A 254 16.55 -10.19 2.84
N GLY A 255 15.24 -10.47 2.91
CA GLY A 255 14.20 -9.57 2.40
C GLY A 255 13.95 -9.71 0.89
N GLU A 256 14.54 -10.71 0.23
CA GLU A 256 14.29 -10.93 -1.19
C GLU A 256 12.98 -11.69 -1.39
N PHE A 257 12.16 -11.22 -2.33
CA PHE A 257 10.90 -11.89 -2.67
C PHE A 257 11.13 -13.05 -3.65
N ILE A 258 10.79 -14.27 -3.21
CA ILE A 258 10.88 -15.48 -4.02
C ILE A 258 9.48 -15.88 -4.48
N GLU A 259 9.19 -15.67 -5.76
CA GLU A 259 7.90 -16.04 -6.37
C GLU A 259 7.67 -17.57 -6.38
N THR A 260 6.42 -18.01 -6.23
CA THR A 260 6.02 -19.38 -6.54
C THR A 260 5.45 -19.47 -7.95
N GLN A 261 5.22 -20.70 -8.44
CA GLN A 261 4.51 -20.95 -9.69
C GLN A 261 3.09 -20.33 -9.77
N CYS A 262 2.50 -19.95 -8.63
CA CYS A 262 1.18 -19.32 -8.60
C CYS A 262 1.24 -17.82 -8.89
N PHE A 263 2.38 -17.15 -8.71
CA PHE A 263 2.51 -15.69 -8.85
C PHE A 263 2.00 -15.18 -10.21
N LYS A 264 2.52 -15.76 -11.30
CA LYS A 264 2.16 -15.38 -12.69
C LYS A 264 0.66 -15.51 -13.01
N LYS A 265 -0.12 -16.28 -12.23
CA LYS A 265 -1.57 -16.39 -12.41
C LYS A 265 -2.32 -15.13 -11.97
N PHE A 266 -1.73 -14.34 -11.08
CA PHE A 266 -2.29 -13.13 -10.51
C PHE A 266 -1.67 -11.84 -11.05
N VAL A 267 -0.67 -11.96 -11.92
CA VAL A 267 -0.16 -10.84 -12.74
C VAL A 267 -1.20 -10.44 -13.77
N LYS A 268 -1.42 -9.13 -13.94
CA LYS A 268 -2.33 -8.57 -14.94
C LYS A 268 -1.90 -8.96 -16.35
N LYS A 269 -2.85 -9.09 -17.27
CA LYS A 269 -2.61 -9.74 -18.56
C LYS A 269 -1.54 -9.00 -19.36
N GLU A 270 -1.58 -7.68 -19.31
CA GLU A 270 -0.70 -6.71 -19.95
C GLU A 270 0.74 -6.77 -19.41
N PHE A 271 0.97 -7.26 -18.20
CA PHE A 271 2.31 -7.33 -17.58
C PHE A 271 2.90 -8.75 -17.55
N LYS A 272 2.21 -9.76 -18.09
CA LYS A 272 2.64 -11.17 -17.96
C LYS A 272 4.05 -11.47 -18.49
N ASP A 273 4.51 -10.69 -19.46
CA ASP A 273 5.80 -10.88 -20.11
C ASP A 273 6.85 -9.87 -19.64
N THR A 274 6.45 -8.80 -18.94
CA THR A 274 7.33 -7.69 -18.52
C THR A 274 7.43 -7.50 -17.01
N TYR A 275 6.57 -8.14 -16.19
CA TYR A 275 6.51 -7.88 -14.75
C TYR A 275 7.85 -8.09 -14.03
N LYS A 276 8.69 -9.03 -14.48
CA LYS A 276 10.01 -9.27 -13.88
C LYS A 276 10.97 -8.09 -14.08
N GLU A 277 10.84 -7.37 -15.19
CA GLU A 277 11.62 -6.17 -15.44
C GLU A 277 11.08 -5.02 -14.60
N ILE A 278 9.75 -4.88 -14.55
CA ILE A 278 9.06 -3.89 -13.72
C ILE A 278 9.49 -4.00 -12.25
N LEU A 279 9.44 -5.21 -11.68
CA LEU A 279 9.81 -5.43 -10.28
C LEU A 279 11.26 -5.04 -9.99
N LYS A 280 12.21 -5.24 -10.92
CA LYS A 280 13.62 -4.85 -10.74
C LYS A 280 13.85 -3.35 -10.57
N TYR A 281 12.92 -2.51 -11.02
CA TYR A 281 13.06 -1.06 -10.85
C TYR A 281 12.65 -0.57 -9.46
N TYR A 282 11.98 -1.42 -8.67
CA TYR A 282 11.57 -1.15 -7.29
C TYR A 282 12.54 -1.68 -6.23
N ILE A 283 13.74 -2.13 -6.65
CA ILE A 283 14.79 -2.74 -5.82
C ILE A 283 16.01 -1.81 -5.77
#